data_AF-A0A851UU18-F1
#
_entry.id   AF-A0A851UU18-F1
#
_cell.length_a   1.000
_cell.length_b   1.000
_cell.length_c   1.000
_cell.angle_alpha   90.00
_cell.angle_beta   90.00
_cell.angle_gamma   90.00
#
_symmetry.space_group_name_H-M   'P 1'
#
loop_
_entity.id
_entity.type
_entity.pdbx_description
1 polymer ?
#
loop_
_entity_poly.entity_id
_entity_poly.type
_entity_poly.pdbx_seq_one_letter_code
_entity_poly.pdbx_strand_id
1 'polypeptide(L)'
;MLAKAIANECQANFISIKGPELLTMWFGESEANVRDVFDKARAAAPCVMFFDELDSIAKSRGGSGGDAGGASDRVLNQILTEMDGMNAKK
;
A
#
# COMPACT_ATOMS: atom_id res chain seq x y z
N MET A 1 -6.38 12.57 14.20
CA MET A 1 -6.42 12.03 12.83
C MET A 1 -7.82 11.53 12.53
N LEU A 2 -8.42 11.98 11.43
CA LEU A 2 -9.79 11.62 11.04
C LEU A 2 -9.92 10.12 10.71
N ALA A 3 -8.96 9.53 9.99
CA ALA A 3 -8.98 8.12 9.61
C ALA A 3 -9.06 7.15 10.81
N LYS A 4 -8.30 7.43 11.89
CA LYS A 4 -8.35 6.64 13.12
C LYS A 4 -9.69 6.81 13.86
N ALA A 5 -10.30 8.00 13.81
CA ALA A 5 -11.62 8.22 14.40
C ALA A 5 -12.70 7.43 13.63
N ILE A 6 -12.65 7.39 12.30
CA ILE A 6 -13.53 6.58 11.47
C ILE A 6 -13.39 5.09 11.79
N ALA A 7 -12.15 4.58 11.90
CA ALA A 7 -11.92 3.18 12.25
C ALA A 7 -12.55 2.80 13.60
N ASN A 8 -12.38 3.65 14.62
CA ASN A 8 -13.00 3.45 15.92
C ASN A 8 -14.54 3.47 15.86
N GLU A 9 -15.12 4.42 15.14
CA GLU A 9 -16.58 4.54 14.97
C GLU A 9 -17.16 3.30 14.25
N CYS A 10 -16.43 2.77 13.27
CA CYS A 10 -16.81 1.54 12.55
C CYS A 10 -16.46 0.25 13.31
N GLN A 11 -15.88 0.33 14.52
CA GLN A 11 -15.32 -0.81 15.26
C GLN A 11 -14.37 -1.68 14.42
N ALA A 12 -13.59 -1.03 13.55
CA ALA A 12 -12.63 -1.66 12.66
C ALA A 12 -11.20 -1.55 13.22
N ASN A 13 -10.39 -2.56 12.94
CA ASN A 13 -8.95 -2.48 13.15
C ASN A 13 -8.37 -1.32 12.32
N PHE A 14 -7.26 -0.74 12.78
CA PHE A 14 -6.60 0.36 12.10
C PHE A 14 -5.14 0.02 11.84
N ILE A 15 -4.74 -0.03 10.57
CA ILE A 15 -3.36 -0.24 10.15
C ILE A 15 -2.90 1.03 9.43
N SER A 16 -1.84 1.65 9.93
CA SER A 16 -1.21 2.81 9.30
C SER A 16 0.07 2.38 8.60
N ILE A 17 0.26 2.80 7.36
CA ILE A 17 1.43 2.52 6.55
C ILE A 17 1.95 3.85 6.00
N LYS A 18 3.24 4.11 6.14
CA LYS A 18 3.85 5.27 5.47
C LYS A 18 4.41 4.85 4.12
N GLY A 19 4.21 5.66 3.08
CA GLY A 19 4.69 5.39 1.72
C GLY A 19 6.16 4.94 1.65
N PRO A 20 7.10 5.61 2.35
CA PRO A 20 8.51 5.22 2.35
C PRO A 20 8.78 3.83 2.96
N GLU A 21 7.93 3.34 3.87
CA GLU A 21 8.10 2.01 4.49
C GLU A 21 7.87 0.86 3.50
N LEU A 22 7.22 1.15 2.36
CA LEU A 22 6.98 0.16 1.31
C LEU A 22 8.15 0.01 0.33
N LEU A 23 9.16 0.89 0.41
CA LEU A 23 10.34 0.83 -0.45
C LEU A 23 11.51 0.14 0.25
N THR A 24 12.17 -0.76 -0.49
CA THR A 24 13.43 -1.40 -0.08
C THR A 24 14.46 -1.28 -1.20
N MET A 25 15.74 -1.42 -0.85
CA MET A 25 16.82 -1.48 -1.84
C MET A 25 16.92 -2.85 -2.54
N TRP A 26 16.21 -3.86 -2.05
CA TRP A 26 16.28 -5.22 -2.55
C TRP A 26 15.18 -5.47 -3.58
N PHE A 27 15.56 -6.04 -4.71
CA PHE A 27 14.63 -6.34 -5.79
C PHE A 27 13.60 -7.38 -5.34
N GLY A 28 12.30 -7.09 -5.48
CA GLY A 28 11.21 -8.01 -5.15
C GLY A 28 10.73 -7.97 -3.69
N GLU A 29 11.56 -7.46 -2.77
CA GLU A 29 11.20 -7.37 -1.34
C GLU A 29 10.12 -6.31 -1.10
N SER A 30 10.17 -5.20 -1.84
CA SER A 30 9.16 -4.14 -1.74
C SER A 30 7.77 -4.65 -2.12
N GLU A 31 7.66 -5.45 -3.18
CA GLU A 31 6.42 -6.07 -3.62
C GLU A 31 5.92 -7.12 -2.63
N ALA A 32 6.82 -7.88 -1.99
CA ALA A 32 6.46 -8.82 -0.92
C ALA A 32 5.92 -8.09 0.32
N ASN A 33 6.55 -6.99 0.73
CA ASN A 33 6.08 -6.16 1.84
C ASN A 33 4.66 -5.65 1.63
N VAL A 34 4.33 -5.24 0.39
CA VAL A 34 2.95 -4.85 0.04
C VAL A 34 1.99 -6.03 0.28
N ARG A 35 2.31 -7.23 -0.22
CA ARG A 35 1.45 -8.42 -0.02
C ARG A 35 1.25 -8.74 1.46
N ASP A 36 2.31 -8.72 2.24
CA ASP A 36 2.28 -9.02 3.68
C ASP A 36 1.41 -8.01 4.44
N VAL A 37 1.47 -6.73 4.08
CA VAL A 37 0.63 -5.68 4.68
C VAL A 37 -0.84 -5.91 4.36
N PHE A 38 -1.18 -6.25 3.11
CA PHE A 38 -2.56 -6.57 2.73
C PHE A 38 -3.05 -7.89 3.34
N ASP A 39 -2.20 -8.91 3.47
CA ASP A 39 -2.52 -10.16 4.17
C ASP A 39 -2.85 -9.89 5.65
N LYS A 40 -2.05 -9.07 6.34
CA LYS A 40 -2.32 -8.63 7.72
C LYS A 40 -3.64 -7.89 7.83
N ALA A 41 -3.94 -6.98 6.90
CA ALA A 41 -5.19 -6.23 6.90
C ALA A 41 -6.41 -7.13 6.67
N ARG A 42 -6.30 -8.11 5.76
CA ARG A 42 -7.35 -9.10 5.52
C ARG A 42 -7.59 -9.98 6.76
N ALA A 43 -6.53 -10.42 7.43
CA ALA A 43 -6.63 -11.18 8.67
C ALA A 43 -7.25 -10.35 9.82
N ALA A 44 -7.11 -9.02 9.77
CA ALA A 44 -7.67 -8.08 10.72
C ALA A 44 -9.05 -7.53 10.31
N ALA A 45 -9.77 -8.13 9.36
CA ALA A 45 -11.09 -7.64 8.97
C ALA A 45 -12.10 -7.67 10.16
N PRO A 46 -12.95 -6.63 10.34
CA PRO A 46 -13.02 -5.39 9.58
C PRO A 46 -11.83 -4.46 9.87
N CYS A 47 -11.21 -3.90 8.83
CA CYS A 47 -9.98 -3.10 8.95
C CYS A 47 -10.02 -1.86 8.05
N VAL A 48 -9.55 -0.73 8.59
CA VAL A 48 -9.20 0.49 7.86
C VAL A 48 -7.69 0.53 7.69
N MET A 49 -7.23 0.44 6.44
CA MET A 49 -5.84 0.69 6.07
C MET A 49 -5.66 2.17 5.71
N PHE A 50 -4.72 2.85 6.35
CA PHE A 50 -4.40 4.24 6.09
C PHE A 50 -2.99 4.36 5.52
N PHE A 51 -2.88 4.76 4.26
CA PHE A 51 -1.62 5.08 3.62
C PHE A 51 -1.31 6.57 3.79
N ASP A 52 -0.23 6.88 4.50
CA ASP A 52 0.30 8.24 4.68
C ASP A 52 1.48 8.47 3.73
N GLU A 53 1.71 9.72 3.31
CA GLU A 53 2.82 10.09 2.41
C GLU A 53 2.90 9.21 1.13
N LEU A 54 1.75 8.83 0.56
CA LEU A 54 1.70 7.94 -0.61
C LEU A 54 2.36 8.56 -1.86
N ASP A 55 2.39 9.90 -1.93
CA ASP A 55 3.09 10.67 -2.96
C ASP A 55 4.60 10.40 -3.01
N SER A 56 5.21 9.96 -1.91
CA SER A 56 6.62 9.53 -1.88
C SER A 56 6.92 8.35 -2.83
N ILE A 57 5.92 7.49 -3.08
CA ILE A 57 6.02 6.31 -3.95
C ILE A 57 5.15 6.41 -5.22
N ALA A 58 4.25 7.39 -5.28
CA ALA A 58 3.35 7.62 -6.41
C ALA A 58 3.81 8.80 -7.27
N LYS A 59 5.09 8.81 -7.68
CA LYS A 59 5.59 9.82 -8.63
C LYS A 59 4.87 9.69 -9.97
N SER A 60 4.57 10.82 -10.61
CA SER A 60 3.88 10.85 -11.91
C SER A 60 4.66 10.04 -12.95
N ARG A 61 3.98 9.06 -13.55
CA ARG A 61 4.53 8.20 -14.61
C ARG A 61 4.94 9.08 -15.80
N GLY A 62 6.22 9.05 -16.18
CA GLY A 62 6.72 9.70 -17.40
C GLY A 62 7.41 11.06 -17.23
N GLY A 63 7.68 11.53 -16.01
CA GLY A 63 8.47 12.74 -15.77
C GLY A 63 9.97 12.46 -15.67
N SER A 64 10.72 12.73 -16.75
CA SER A 64 12.18 12.56 -16.94
C SER A 64 12.62 11.19 -17.45
N GLY A 65 13.23 11.20 -18.63
CA GLY A 65 13.75 10.04 -19.33
C GLY A 65 14.79 9.27 -18.52
N GLY A 66 14.59 7.97 -18.42
CA GLY A 66 15.56 7.03 -17.85
C GLY A 66 14.91 5.75 -17.32
N ASP A 67 13.97 5.87 -16.38
CA ASP A 67 13.57 4.74 -15.52
C ASP A 67 12.05 4.50 -15.48
N ALA A 68 11.42 4.21 -16.63
CA ALA A 68 9.99 3.84 -16.71
C ALA A 68 9.67 2.45 -16.08
N GLY A 69 10.43 2.01 -15.09
CA GLY A 69 10.32 0.70 -14.42
C GLY A 69 11.03 0.64 -13.07
N GLY A 70 11.19 1.78 -12.39
CA GLY A 70 11.84 1.87 -11.09
C GLY A 70 11.08 1.13 -9.97
N ALA A 71 11.74 0.91 -8.82
CA ALA A 71 11.16 0.22 -7.67
C ALA A 71 9.81 0.83 -7.23
N SER A 72 9.68 2.16 -7.32
CA SER A 72 8.45 2.90 -7.00
C SER A 72 7.26 2.48 -7.88
N ASP A 73 7.47 2.36 -9.19
CA ASP A 73 6.41 1.99 -10.14
C ASP A 73 5.93 0.56 -9.91
N ARG A 74 6.86 -0.35 -9.57
CA ARG A 74 6.52 -1.75 -9.27
C ARG A 74 5.73 -1.88 -7.97
N VAL A 75 6.12 -1.15 -6.92
CA VAL A 75 5.37 -1.09 -5.66
C VAL A 75 3.97 -0.53 -5.89
N LEU A 76 3.84 0.56 -6.63
CA LEU A 76 2.54 1.13 -6.96
C LEU A 76 1.66 0.13 -7.73
N ASN A 77 2.21 -0.56 -8.72
CA ASN A 77 1.49 -1.62 -9.45
C ASN A 77 1.04 -2.76 -8.52
N GLN A 78 1.87 -3.16 -7.55
CA GLN A 78 1.50 -4.20 -6.58
C GLN A 78 0.38 -3.73 -5.64
N ILE A 79 0.41 -2.47 -5.18
CA ILE A 79 -0.69 -1.89 -4.37
C ILE A 79 -2.00 -1.93 -5.17
N LEU A 80 -1.99 -1.47 -6.43
CA LEU A 80 -3.17 -1.52 -7.30
C LEU A 80 -3.68 -2.95 -7.49
N THR A 81 -2.77 -3.91 -7.68
CA THR A 81 -3.12 -5.33 -7.82
C THR A 81 -3.81 -5.88 -6.56
N GLU A 82 -3.30 -5.56 -5.38
CA GLU A 82 -3.95 -5.97 -4.11
C GLU A 82 -5.31 -5.29 -3.91
N MET A 83 -5.44 -4.02 -4.30
CA MET A 83 -6.71 -3.28 -4.23
C MET A 83 -7.79 -3.89 -5.14
N ASP A 84 -7.45 -4.26 -6.38
CA ASP A 84 -8.36 -4.94 -7.29
C ASP A 84 -8.78 -6.31 -6.74
N GLY A 85 -7.86 -7.00 -6.04
CA GLY A 85 -8.10 -8.28 -5.39
C GLY A 85 -9.04 -8.23 -4.18
N MET A 86 -9.32 -7.06 -3.58
CA MET A 86 -10.14 -6.97 -2.37
C MET A 86 -11.60 -7.44 -2.55
N ASN A 87 -12.12 -7.40 -3.79
CA ASN A 87 -13.46 -7.89 -4.10
C ASN A 87 -13.51 -9.40 -4.38
N ALA A 88 -12.36 -10.03 -4.60
CA ALA A 88 -12.26 -11.47 -4.77
C ALA A 88 -12.09 -12.10 -3.39
N LYS A 89 -13.06 -12.91 -2.95
CA LYS A 89 -12.83 -13.81 -1.81
C LYS A 89 -11.71 -14.77 -2.20
N LYS A 90 -10.53 -14.57 -1.62
CA LYS A 90 -9.39 -15.48 -1.76
C LYS A 90 -9.62 -16.74 -0.93
#